data_AF-A0AAD7R0W4-F1
#
_entry.id   AF-A0AAD7R0W4-F1
#
_cell.length_a   1.000
_cell.length_b   1.000
_cell.length_c   1.000
_cell.angle_alpha   90.00
_cell.angle_beta   90.00
_cell.angle_gamma   90.00
#
_symmetry.space_group_name_H-M   'P 1'
#
loop_
_entity.id
_entity.type
_entity.pdbx_description
1 polymer ?
#
loop_
_entity_poly.entity_id
_entity_poly.type
_entity_poly.pdbx_seq_one_letter_code
_entity_poly.pdbx_strand_id
1 'polypeptide(L)'
;RWLNFKLMHKIDNVGFSLLGKIPGITAKSWYLCKEIINRCIVLFPVIYNCCPKVPCINFFGTYAEEQSCPKCHEERYQPSGSPRKTFTYIPLRPRLHAIFGQVELARRLQEYPSEVMRKCSDEPGSVMDFWNGDLVKRLRLDGFFETRTEIALA
;
A
#
# COMPACT_ATOMS: atom_id res chain seq x y z
N ARG A 1 -5.43 15.25 -2.74
CA ARG A 1 -6.78 15.86 -2.48
C ARG A 1 -7.87 14.78 -2.31
N TRP A 2 -8.09 13.88 -3.28
CA TRP A 2 -9.08 12.77 -3.18
C TRP A 2 -8.68 11.65 -2.20
N LEU A 3 -7.38 11.34 -2.08
CA LEU A 3 -6.89 10.33 -1.14
C LEU A 3 -7.06 10.77 0.33
N ASN A 4 -6.80 12.06 0.63
CA ASN A 4 -7.11 12.64 1.94
C ASN A 4 -8.60 12.53 2.28
N PHE A 5 -9.46 12.75 1.30
CA PHE A 5 -10.90 12.71 1.51
C PHE A 5 -11.39 11.31 1.89
N LYS A 6 -10.86 10.25 1.25
CA LYS A 6 -11.14 8.86 1.64
C LYS A 6 -10.62 8.51 3.03
N LEU A 7 -9.42 8.98 3.39
CA LEU A 7 -8.80 8.72 4.69
C LEU A 7 -9.49 9.47 5.83
N MET A 8 -9.90 10.73 5.62
CA MET A 8 -10.55 11.54 6.65
C MET A 8 -12.00 11.11 6.94
N HIS A 9 -12.72 10.57 5.95
CA HIS A 9 -14.17 10.31 6.08
C HIS A 9 -14.56 8.84 6.14
N LYS A 10 -13.59 7.90 6.26
CA LYS A 10 -13.83 6.45 6.33
C LYS A 10 -14.92 5.99 5.35
N ILE A 11 -14.81 6.43 4.09
CA ILE A 11 -15.84 6.22 3.07
C ILE A 11 -15.94 4.71 2.76
N ASP A 12 -16.85 4.04 3.46
CA ASP A 12 -17.51 2.82 3.03
C ASP A 12 -18.55 3.17 1.93
N ASN A 13 -19.39 2.22 1.52
CA ASN A 13 -20.39 2.47 0.47
C ASN A 13 -21.32 3.67 0.75
N VAL A 14 -21.38 4.17 1.99
CA VAL A 14 -22.13 5.37 2.38
C VAL A 14 -21.49 6.66 1.87
N GLY A 15 -20.17 6.75 1.74
CA GLY A 15 -19.56 8.00 1.24
C GLY A 15 -19.83 8.25 -0.26
N PHE A 16 -20.26 7.22 -1.03
CA PHE A 16 -20.81 7.42 -2.37
C PHE A 16 -22.20 8.06 -2.36
N SER A 17 -23.03 7.84 -1.34
CA SER A 17 -24.34 8.51 -1.23
C SER A 17 -24.21 9.98 -0.79
N LEU A 18 -23.09 10.34 -0.18
CA LEU A 18 -22.77 11.71 0.28
C LEU A 18 -22.09 12.58 -0.79
N LEU A 19 -21.69 12.01 -1.93
CA LEU A 19 -20.98 12.70 -3.01
C LEU A 19 -21.78 13.86 -3.63
N GLY A 20 -23.12 13.83 -3.52
CA GLY A 20 -24.01 14.93 -3.93
C GLY A 20 -24.18 16.05 -2.92
N LYS A 21 -23.61 15.94 -1.70
CA LYS A 21 -23.74 16.93 -0.62
C LYS A 21 -22.46 17.74 -0.39
N ILE A 22 -21.40 17.50 -1.16
CA ILE A 22 -20.15 18.26 -1.07
C ILE A 22 -20.33 19.56 -1.87
N PRO A 23 -20.29 20.75 -1.23
CA PRO A 23 -20.43 22.01 -1.94
C PRO A 23 -19.34 22.16 -3.02
N GLY A 24 -19.74 22.40 -4.27
CA GLY A 24 -18.84 22.57 -5.41
C GLY A 24 -18.48 21.30 -6.18
N ILE A 25 -18.95 20.11 -5.77
CA ILE A 25 -18.78 18.86 -6.53
C ILE A 25 -20.17 18.31 -6.87
N THR A 26 -20.69 18.66 -8.06
CA THR A 26 -21.87 18.00 -8.61
C THR A 26 -21.46 16.60 -9.08
N ALA A 27 -21.76 15.57 -8.31
CA ALA A 27 -21.50 14.18 -8.73
C ALA A 27 -22.31 13.88 -10.01
N LYS A 28 -21.62 13.79 -11.15
CA LYS A 28 -22.20 13.27 -12.40
C LYS A 28 -22.37 11.74 -12.27
N SER A 29 -23.04 11.11 -13.25
CA SER A 29 -23.36 9.68 -13.24
C SER A 29 -22.16 8.80 -12.82
N TRP A 30 -22.43 7.66 -12.19
CA TRP A 30 -21.41 6.68 -11.78
C TRP A 30 -20.37 6.40 -12.88
N TYR A 31 -20.83 6.29 -14.13
CA TYR A 31 -19.99 6.10 -15.30
C TYR A 31 -18.95 7.21 -15.47
N LEU A 32 -19.36 8.48 -15.38
CA LEU A 32 -18.42 9.58 -15.52
C LEU A 32 -17.47 9.68 -14.34
N CYS A 33 -17.93 9.41 -13.11
CA CYS A 33 -17.04 9.34 -11.95
C CYS A 33 -15.97 8.25 -12.14
N LYS A 34 -16.35 7.08 -12.64
CA LYS A 34 -15.44 5.97 -12.95
C LYS A 34 -14.44 6.34 -14.05
N GLU A 35 -14.90 7.04 -15.09
CA GLU A 35 -14.06 7.48 -16.20
C GLU A 35 -13.07 8.57 -15.79
N ILE A 36 -13.50 9.57 -15.01
CA ILE A 36 -12.63 10.60 -14.43
C ILE A 36 -11.58 9.95 -13.53
N ILE A 37 -11.99 9.01 -12.66
CA ILE A 37 -11.05 8.27 -11.80
C ILE A 37 -10.02 7.52 -12.65
N ASN A 38 -10.45 6.79 -13.69
CA ASN A 38 -9.54 6.08 -14.58
C ASN A 38 -8.58 7.02 -15.33
N ARG A 39 -9.02 8.23 -15.68
CA ARG A 39 -8.19 9.23 -16.37
C ARG A 39 -7.24 9.98 -15.43
N CYS A 40 -7.65 10.21 -14.18
CA CYS A 40 -6.89 11.01 -13.22
C CYS A 40 -5.97 10.17 -12.33
N ILE A 41 -6.15 8.85 -12.27
CA ILE A 41 -5.45 7.99 -11.34
C ILE A 41 -4.69 6.89 -12.10
N VAL A 42 -3.36 6.94 -12.04
CA VAL A 42 -2.45 5.89 -12.56
C VAL A 42 -2.37 4.71 -11.57
N LEU A 43 -3.50 4.26 -11.04
CA LEU A 43 -3.60 3.14 -10.10
C LEU A 43 -4.30 1.97 -10.77
N PHE A 44 -3.63 1.37 -11.75
CA PHE A 44 -4.08 0.13 -12.36
C PHE A 44 -3.42 -1.05 -11.65
N PRO A 45 -4.16 -2.15 -11.39
CA PRO A 45 -3.57 -3.37 -10.86
C PRO A 45 -2.51 -3.89 -11.83
N VAL A 46 -1.37 -4.30 -11.29
CA VAL A 46 -0.32 -5.00 -12.03
C VAL A 46 -0.38 -6.47 -11.66
N ILE A 47 -0.31 -7.32 -12.68
CA ILE A 47 -0.43 -8.77 -12.57
C ILE A 47 0.93 -9.38 -12.88
N TYR A 48 1.43 -10.23 -11.98
CA TYR A 48 2.59 -11.07 -12.21
C TYR A 48 2.18 -12.53 -12.29
N ASN A 49 2.84 -13.29 -13.16
CA ASN A 49 2.73 -14.74 -13.15
C ASN A 49 3.55 -15.30 -11.99
N CYS A 50 3.04 -16.34 -11.34
CA CYS A 50 3.67 -16.95 -10.19
C CYS A 50 3.88 -18.44 -10.42
N CYS A 51 4.90 -19.00 -9.77
CA CYS A 51 4.98 -20.45 -9.66
C CYS A 51 3.76 -20.97 -8.87
N PRO A 52 3.10 -22.05 -9.31
CA PRO A 52 1.91 -22.55 -8.62
C PRO A 52 2.24 -23.21 -7.27
N LYS A 53 3.49 -23.64 -7.04
CA LYS A 53 3.96 -24.10 -5.71
C LYS A 53 4.22 -22.94 -4.75
N VAL A 54 3.91 -23.13 -3.47
CA VAL A 54 4.08 -22.12 -2.40
C VAL A 54 4.91 -22.70 -1.24
N PRO A 55 5.90 -21.95 -0.71
CA PRO A 55 6.44 -20.67 -1.17
C PRO A 55 7.50 -20.84 -2.28
N CYS A 56 7.32 -20.18 -3.41
CA CYS A 56 8.23 -20.22 -4.55
C CYS A 56 8.34 -18.84 -5.23
N ILE A 57 8.87 -18.80 -6.45
CA ILE A 57 9.19 -17.55 -7.16
C ILE A 57 7.96 -16.92 -7.85
N ASN A 58 8.10 -15.65 -8.16
CA ASN A 58 7.29 -14.95 -9.15
C ASN A 58 8.09 -14.83 -10.45
N PHE A 59 7.43 -14.94 -11.59
CA PHE A 59 8.02 -14.77 -12.92
C PHE A 59 8.05 -13.28 -13.27
N PHE A 60 9.02 -12.56 -12.70
CA PHE A 60 9.30 -11.15 -12.95
C PHE A 60 10.82 -10.93 -13.02
N GLY A 61 11.24 -9.79 -13.58
CA GLY A 61 12.65 -9.44 -13.68
C GLY A 61 13.44 -10.49 -14.47
N THR A 62 14.47 -11.07 -13.87
CA THR A 62 15.32 -12.11 -14.50
C THR A 62 14.55 -13.36 -14.91
N TYR A 63 13.38 -13.63 -14.31
CA TYR A 63 12.55 -14.79 -14.61
C TYR A 63 11.37 -14.47 -15.54
N ALA A 64 11.35 -13.28 -16.16
CA ALA A 64 10.20 -12.81 -16.94
C ALA A 64 9.90 -13.68 -18.17
N GLU A 65 10.93 -14.22 -18.82
CA GLU A 65 10.81 -15.02 -20.06
C GLU A 65 10.77 -16.54 -19.80
N GLU A 66 10.96 -16.95 -18.55
CA GLU A 66 10.99 -18.37 -18.18
C GLU A 66 9.62 -19.03 -18.35
N GLN A 67 9.61 -20.21 -18.97
CA GLN A 67 8.42 -21.02 -19.19
C GLN A 67 8.17 -22.00 -18.03
N SER A 68 9.22 -22.38 -17.31
CA SER A 68 9.15 -23.24 -16.13
C SER A 68 9.93 -22.62 -14.98
N CYS A 69 9.57 -22.98 -13.75
CA CYS A 69 10.22 -22.43 -12.57
C CYS A 69 11.65 -22.98 -12.42
N PRO A 70 12.72 -22.17 -12.42
CA PRO A 70 14.09 -22.66 -12.25
C PRO A 70 14.37 -23.28 -10.87
N LYS A 71 13.53 -23.02 -9.86
CA LYS A 71 13.69 -23.57 -8.51
C LYS A 71 13.05 -24.94 -8.32
N CYS A 72 11.88 -25.17 -8.92
CA CYS A 72 11.09 -26.39 -8.67
C CYS A 72 10.58 -27.07 -9.94
N HIS A 73 11.01 -26.59 -11.11
CA HIS A 73 10.74 -27.10 -12.46
C HIS A 73 9.26 -27.21 -12.83
N GLU A 74 8.41 -26.49 -12.11
CA GLU A 74 6.98 -26.49 -12.34
C GLU A 74 6.63 -25.53 -13.48
N GLU A 75 5.81 -25.99 -14.42
CA GLU A 75 5.37 -25.21 -15.57
C GLU A 75 4.66 -23.92 -15.14
N ARG A 76 4.97 -22.81 -15.79
CA ARG A 76 4.35 -21.49 -15.55
C ARG A 76 2.93 -21.43 -16.10
N TYR A 77 2.71 -22.05 -17.25
CA TYR A 77 1.46 -21.99 -18.01
C TYR A 77 0.72 -23.32 -17.97
N GLN A 78 -0.59 -23.25 -18.13
CA GLN A 78 -1.43 -24.40 -18.40
C GLN A 78 -1.26 -24.81 -19.87
N PRO A 79 -1.67 -26.04 -20.25
CA PRO A 79 -1.72 -26.43 -21.67
C PRO A 79 -2.56 -25.47 -22.53
N SER A 80 -3.51 -24.74 -21.94
CA SER A 80 -4.32 -23.71 -22.60
C SER A 80 -3.58 -22.38 -22.84
N GLY A 81 -2.32 -22.24 -22.39
CA GLY A 81 -1.51 -21.03 -22.51
C GLY A 81 -1.75 -19.97 -21.43
N SER A 82 -2.71 -20.18 -20.53
CA SER A 82 -2.95 -19.27 -19.41
C SER A 82 -2.00 -19.52 -18.23
N PRO A 83 -1.54 -18.49 -17.49
CA PRO A 83 -0.71 -18.70 -16.31
C PRO A 83 -1.41 -19.60 -15.29
N ARG A 84 -0.68 -20.53 -14.67
CA ARG A 84 -1.23 -21.43 -13.65
C ARG A 84 -1.54 -20.71 -12.34
N LYS A 85 -0.81 -19.63 -12.05
CA LYS A 85 -1.04 -18.78 -10.90
C LYS A 85 -0.63 -17.35 -11.20
N THR A 86 -1.36 -16.39 -10.66
CA THR A 86 -1.05 -14.98 -10.75
C THR A 86 -1.10 -14.31 -9.38
N PHE A 87 -0.34 -13.23 -9.23
CA PHE A 87 -0.39 -12.31 -8.11
C PHE A 87 -0.70 -10.91 -8.64
N THR A 88 -1.74 -10.29 -8.08
CA THR A 88 -2.19 -8.97 -8.47
C THR A 88 -1.90 -7.99 -7.34
N TYR A 89 -1.24 -6.87 -7.65
CA TYR A 89 -1.02 -5.80 -6.67
C TYR A 89 -1.30 -4.42 -7.26
N ILE A 90 -1.55 -3.45 -6.37
CA ILE A 90 -1.68 -2.05 -6.76
C ILE A 90 -0.30 -1.39 -6.61
N PRO A 91 0.26 -0.78 -7.68
CA PRO A 91 1.56 -0.16 -7.64
C PRO A 91 1.74 0.80 -6.47
N LEU A 92 2.81 0.61 -5.70
CA LEU A 92 3.09 1.43 -4.52
C LEU A 92 3.57 2.83 -4.88
N ARG A 93 4.43 2.96 -5.91
CA ARG A 93 5.02 4.24 -6.32
C ARG A 93 3.99 5.38 -6.52
N PRO A 94 2.95 5.23 -7.36
CA PRO A 94 1.95 6.29 -7.53
C PRO A 94 1.17 6.57 -6.24
N ARG A 95 0.96 5.57 -5.37
CA ARG A 95 0.32 5.76 -4.07
C ARG A 95 1.20 6.60 -3.14
N LEU A 96 2.49 6.28 -3.07
CA LEU A 96 3.45 7.02 -2.27
C LEU A 96 3.55 8.48 -2.76
N HIS A 97 3.64 8.72 -4.07
CA HIS A 97 3.59 10.09 -4.60
C HIS A 97 2.31 10.82 -4.24
N ALA A 98 1.14 10.16 -4.32
CA ALA A 98 -0.13 10.79 -3.96
C ALA A 98 -0.23 11.12 -2.46
N ILE A 99 0.34 10.26 -1.61
CA ILE A 99 0.38 10.44 -0.15
C ILE A 99 1.32 11.59 0.22
N PHE A 100 2.59 11.51 -0.20
CA PHE A 100 3.63 12.48 0.15
C PHE A 100 3.51 13.80 -0.61
N GLY A 101 2.83 13.82 -1.77
CA GLY A 101 2.51 15.04 -2.50
C GLY A 101 1.42 15.89 -1.84
N GLN A 102 0.80 15.40 -0.76
CA GLN A 102 -0.19 16.15 0.00
C GLN A 102 0.36 16.54 1.37
N VAL A 103 0.63 17.83 1.54
CA VAL A 103 1.33 18.40 2.72
C VAL A 103 0.80 17.87 4.04
N GLU A 104 -0.52 17.91 4.26
CA GLU A 104 -1.10 17.47 5.53
C GLU A 104 -0.95 15.95 5.78
N LEU A 105 -1.05 15.12 4.73
CA LEU A 105 -0.83 13.68 4.86
C LEU A 105 0.64 13.36 5.11
N ALA A 106 1.53 14.01 4.37
CA ALA A 106 2.96 13.85 4.53
C ALA A 106 3.38 14.21 5.96
N ARG A 107 2.92 15.37 6.45
CA ARG A 107 3.12 15.84 7.81
C ARG A 107 2.62 14.82 8.83
N ARG A 108 1.37 14.34 8.68
CA ARG A 108 0.79 13.36 9.60
C ARG A 108 1.60 12.05 9.66
N LEU A 109 2.05 11.55 8.51
CA LEU A 109 2.86 10.33 8.44
C LEU A 109 4.25 10.48 9.06
N GLN A 110 4.82 11.68 9.00
CA GLN A 110 6.11 11.98 9.61
C GLN A 110 6.00 12.19 11.13
N GLU A 111 4.93 12.82 11.60
CA GLU A 111 4.79 13.16 13.02
C GLU A 111 4.22 12.01 13.87
N TYR A 112 3.28 11.22 13.33
CA TYR A 112 2.57 10.17 14.06
C TYR A 112 3.50 9.17 14.78
N PRO A 113 4.58 8.65 14.18
CA PRO A 113 5.51 7.75 14.88
C PRO A 113 6.08 8.37 16.16
N SER A 114 6.46 9.65 16.08
CA SER A 114 7.00 10.40 17.22
C SER A 114 5.94 10.65 18.30
N GLU A 115 4.69 10.91 17.91
CA GLU A 115 3.57 11.06 18.84
C GLU A 115 3.31 9.78 19.64
N VAL A 116 3.29 8.63 18.97
CA VAL A 116 3.07 7.32 19.59
C VAL A 116 4.18 7.03 20.60
N MET A 117 5.44 7.22 20.19
CA MET A 117 6.59 6.97 21.07
C MET A 117 6.62 7.89 22.29
N ARG A 118 6.26 9.18 22.12
CA ARG A 118 6.18 10.14 23.24
C ARG A 118 5.10 9.75 24.25
N LYS A 119 3.93 9.32 23.80
CA LYS A 119 2.86 8.92 24.72
C LYS A 119 3.23 7.68 25.54
N CYS A 120 4.06 6.79 25.00
CA CYS A 120 4.46 5.57 25.68
C CYS A 120 5.59 5.74 26.70
N SER A 121 6.30 6.87 26.72
CA SER A 121 7.22 7.15 27.83
C SER A 121 6.48 7.35 29.15
N ASP A 122 5.19 7.66 29.08
CA ASP A 122 4.37 8.05 30.24
C ASP A 122 3.73 6.82 30.93
N GLU A 123 3.63 5.65 30.25
CA GLU A 123 3.04 4.41 30.79
C GLU A 123 3.89 3.16 30.44
N PRO A 124 4.72 2.68 31.38
CA PRO A 124 5.53 1.47 31.20
C PRO A 124 4.67 0.23 30.91
N GLY A 125 4.96 -0.47 29.81
CA GLY A 125 4.33 -1.76 29.47
C GLY A 125 3.14 -1.70 28.51
N SER A 126 2.65 -0.51 28.15
CA SER A 126 1.58 -0.36 27.16
C SER A 126 2.11 -0.47 25.72
N VAL A 127 1.61 -1.44 24.94
CA VAL A 127 1.83 -1.52 23.47
C VAL A 127 0.65 -0.85 22.79
N MET A 128 0.89 0.24 22.07
CA MET A 128 -0.17 1.01 21.41
C MET A 128 -0.22 0.75 19.90
N ASP A 129 0.96 0.69 19.26
CA ASP A 129 1.14 0.49 17.82
C ASP A 129 2.51 -0.14 17.56
N PHE A 130 2.79 -0.48 16.30
CA PHE A 130 4.09 -0.94 15.83
C PHE A 130 5.25 -0.04 16.29
N TRP A 131 5.05 1.27 16.27
CA TRP A 131 6.07 2.28 16.57
C TRP A 131 6.60 2.25 18.02
N ASN A 132 5.84 1.72 18.97
CA ASN A 132 6.30 1.54 20.36
C ASN A 132 6.50 0.07 20.75
N GLY A 133 6.54 -0.83 19.76
CA GLY A 133 6.87 -2.24 19.97
C GLY A 133 8.33 -2.43 20.39
N ASP A 134 8.60 -3.51 21.13
CA ASP A 134 9.93 -3.78 21.70
C ASP A 134 11.02 -3.96 20.64
N LEU A 135 10.67 -4.53 19.48
CA LEU A 135 11.60 -4.68 18.36
C LEU A 135 12.06 -3.32 17.83
N VAL A 136 11.13 -2.38 17.61
CA VAL A 136 11.44 -1.04 17.11
C VAL A 136 12.28 -0.27 18.13
N LYS A 137 11.94 -0.36 19.42
CA LYS A 137 12.74 0.23 20.51
C LYS A 137 14.17 -0.31 20.52
N ARG A 138 14.34 -1.63 20.43
CA ARG A 138 15.66 -2.28 20.43
C ARG A 138 16.50 -1.84 19.23
N LEU A 139 15.95 -1.92 18.02
CA LEU A 139 16.64 -1.50 16.79
C LEU A 139 17.06 -0.02 16.82
N ARG A 140 16.29 0.85 17.50
CA ARG A 140 16.68 2.26 17.72
C ARG A 140 17.85 2.39 18.69
N LEU A 141 17.82 1.65 19.79
CA LEU A 141 18.94 1.63 20.74
C LEU A 141 20.23 1.12 20.09
N ASP A 142 20.10 0.17 19.18
CA ASP A 142 21.21 -0.39 18.41
C ASP A 142 21.69 0.54 17.28
N GLY A 143 21.05 1.72 17.09
CA GLY A 143 21.47 2.72 16.12
C GLY A 143 21.08 2.46 14.67
N PHE A 144 20.16 1.51 14.41
CA PHE A 144 19.67 1.24 13.04
C PHE A 144 18.78 2.35 12.47
N PHE A 145 18.44 3.36 13.28
CA PHE A 145 17.61 4.49 12.88
C PHE A 145 18.27 5.80 13.28
N GLU A 146 18.58 6.62 12.29
CA GLU A 146 19.10 7.98 12.46
C GLU A 146 17.96 8.96 12.73
N THR A 147 16.78 8.74 12.13
CA THR A 147 15.65 9.66 12.25
C THR A 147 14.40 9.01 12.82
N ARG A 148 13.56 9.82 13.48
CA ARG A 148 12.35 9.32 14.16
C ARG A 148 11.29 8.79 13.19
N THR A 149 11.43 9.06 11.90
CA THR A 149 10.50 8.66 10.82
C THR A 149 10.93 7.42 10.05
N GLU A 150 12.11 6.88 10.32
CA GLU A 150 12.59 5.71 9.60
C GLU A 150 11.82 4.44 9.98
N ILE A 151 11.57 3.64 8.95
CA ILE A 151 10.99 2.29 9.02
C ILE A 151 12.08 1.35 8.54
N ALA A 152 12.43 0.35 9.35
CA ALA A 152 13.34 -0.70 8.90
C ALA A 152 12.55 -1.57 7.93
N LEU A 153 12.93 -1.53 6.66
CA LEU A 153 12.52 -2.55 5.71
C LEU A 153 13.53 -3.68 5.86
N ALA A 154 13.20 -4.62 6.75
CA ALA A 154 13.91 -5.89 6.89
C ALA A 154 13.68 -6.81 5.69
#